data_AF-H3GMI5-F1
#
_entry.id   AF-H3GMI5-F1
#
_cell.length_a   1.000
_cell.length_b   1.000
_cell.length_c   1.000
_cell.angle_alpha   90.00
_cell.angle_beta   90.00
_cell.angle_gamma   90.00
#
_symmetry.space_group_name_H-M   'P 1'
#
loop_
_entity.id
_entity.type
_entity.pdbx_description
1 polymer ?
#
loop_
_entity_poly.entity_id
_entity_poly.type
_entity_poly.pdbx_seq_one_letter_code
_entity_poly.pdbx_strand_id
1 'polypeptide(L)'
;MVKVFLALSAALVMAAPVAASVSVSFVNSCSYAISLYDNSKTESIAAGSSMSRDLASGYNGMFRDGTSDEATLAEFSVTGGYTWYDISVIPPGSGSCSSYDACKELTGKSGYNVALSIAPDTSSTKSVSSSCATLTCESEECSDAYLYPSDDSKTHSCPDTLPFTVTFCPGGSSSSTTTTTTTSSSAAQQSSQSTTTSAPTATTATPEVQSDYKSGTVITSSGSTTTAPTSTTAAPTTAPSTSQTQTQTSTSTTSTSTTTTSTGTAASFSSATISSSFAYTGTDAGSAAGTYGKVTEMSSCTTEDVSLTDPVGPMSEEVSLVFRGPMSIYNIAVFNASSGSDWSKVSAYSQNGTQDNMVFMNNLNIDYTGADSSPQGYATDDGSGTATSSTAFGGSLADASDSSVTGGGPCVSTGCEVNIMTETNCADEDGCIGYYDDMGFHGWDGGMKMFVTKVQMPTGDSVNRPAIWMLNAQVVRANQYGCNCRGEGAEGGCGELDIAEVIETNTDKDKVSTHYYFYDGSVSAGGDNYASRPTDSAVTYVTIIDNSSDGSIKIIELGGDDFDFDVDAVTADQVTSWLSASVENLLS
;
A
#
# COMPACT_ATOMS: atom_id res chain seq x y z
N MET A 1 30.49 -74.67 -5.67
CA MET A 1 29.17 -74.11 -5.30
C MET A 1 29.17 -72.65 -5.71
N VAL A 2 28.36 -72.26 -6.69
CA VAL A 2 28.27 -70.86 -7.15
C VAL A 2 27.05 -70.24 -6.47
N LYS A 3 27.24 -69.14 -5.74
CA LYS A 3 26.12 -68.35 -5.18
C LYS A 3 25.76 -67.26 -6.17
N VAL A 4 24.57 -67.38 -6.77
CA VAL A 4 23.96 -66.31 -7.57
C VAL A 4 23.24 -65.37 -6.60
N PHE A 5 23.57 -64.07 -6.65
CA PHE A 5 22.76 -63.04 -6.00
C PHE A 5 21.72 -62.52 -7.00
N LEU A 6 20.44 -62.61 -6.64
CA LEU A 6 19.35 -61.96 -7.35
C LEU A 6 19.23 -60.53 -6.83
N ALA A 7 19.36 -59.53 -7.71
CA ALA A 7 19.04 -58.16 -7.38
C ALA A 7 17.55 -57.90 -7.65
N LEU A 8 16.80 -57.50 -6.63
CA LEU A 8 15.46 -56.95 -6.79
C LEU A 8 15.57 -55.42 -6.91
N SER A 9 15.22 -54.87 -8.06
CA SER A 9 15.05 -53.43 -8.23
C SER A 9 13.69 -53.01 -7.69
N ALA A 10 13.66 -52.28 -6.58
CA ALA A 10 12.47 -51.60 -6.11
C ALA A 10 12.31 -50.28 -6.89
N ALA A 11 11.27 -50.16 -7.71
CA ALA A 11 10.92 -48.90 -8.34
C ALA A 11 10.20 -48.02 -7.30
N LEU A 12 10.86 -46.94 -6.88
CA LEU A 12 10.25 -45.94 -6.01
C LEU A 12 9.39 -45.00 -6.88
N VAL A 13 8.06 -45.10 -6.73
CA VAL A 13 7.14 -44.15 -7.36
C VAL A 13 7.15 -42.88 -6.53
N MET A 14 7.84 -41.85 -7.01
CA MET A 14 7.70 -40.50 -6.48
C MET A 14 6.29 -40.00 -6.83
N ALA A 15 5.41 -39.88 -5.83
CA ALA A 15 4.20 -39.08 -5.98
C ALA A 15 4.62 -37.60 -5.96
N ALA A 16 4.29 -36.85 -7.00
CA ALA A 16 4.45 -35.39 -6.97
C ALA A 16 3.55 -34.81 -5.87
N PRO A 17 3.98 -33.74 -5.17
CA PRO A 17 3.08 -33.01 -4.29
C PRO A 17 1.92 -32.46 -5.13
N VAL A 18 0.69 -32.80 -4.76
CA VAL A 18 -0.50 -32.16 -5.30
C VAL A 18 -0.57 -30.80 -4.61
N ALA A 19 -0.51 -29.72 -5.38
CA ALA A 19 -0.68 -28.37 -4.84
C ALA A 19 -2.05 -28.25 -4.15
N ALA A 20 -2.08 -27.60 -2.98
CA ALA A 20 -3.34 -27.31 -2.31
C ALA A 20 -4.20 -26.42 -3.22
N SER A 21 -5.43 -26.87 -3.48
CA SER A 21 -6.38 -26.18 -4.35
C SER A 21 -7.81 -26.44 -3.92
N VAL A 22 -8.63 -25.39 -4.00
CA VAL A 22 -10.04 -25.37 -3.64
C VAL A 22 -10.85 -25.77 -4.87
N SER A 23 -11.56 -26.90 -4.79
CA SER A 23 -12.49 -27.30 -5.85
C SER A 23 -13.78 -26.49 -5.78
N VAL A 24 -14.02 -25.63 -6.77
CA VAL A 24 -15.26 -24.87 -6.96
C VAL A 24 -16.08 -25.46 -8.09
N SER A 25 -17.30 -25.92 -7.80
CA SER A 25 -18.26 -26.45 -8.76
C SER A 25 -19.26 -25.37 -9.19
N PHE A 26 -19.21 -24.97 -10.46
CA PHE A 26 -20.17 -24.05 -11.07
C PHE A 26 -21.35 -24.83 -11.63
N VAL A 27 -22.54 -24.61 -11.08
CA VAL A 27 -23.79 -25.29 -11.44
C VAL A 27 -24.71 -24.31 -12.14
N ASN A 28 -25.19 -24.68 -13.34
CA ASN A 28 -26.18 -23.90 -14.06
C ASN A 28 -27.59 -24.47 -13.81
N SER A 29 -28.35 -23.86 -12.89
CA SER A 29 -29.77 -24.15 -12.66
C SER A 29 -30.70 -23.24 -13.46
N CYS A 30 -30.18 -22.41 -14.36
CA CYS A 30 -30.97 -21.58 -15.27
C CYS A 30 -31.61 -22.43 -16.37
N SER A 31 -32.67 -21.89 -16.98
CA SER A 31 -33.37 -22.53 -18.11
C SER A 31 -32.63 -22.39 -19.45
N TYR A 32 -31.51 -21.65 -19.47
CA TYR A 32 -30.66 -21.35 -20.61
C TYR A 32 -29.20 -21.71 -20.31
N ALA A 33 -28.36 -21.80 -21.33
CA ALA A 33 -26.93 -22.01 -21.14
C ALA A 33 -26.25 -20.69 -20.72
N ILE A 34 -25.49 -20.73 -19.63
CA ILE A 34 -24.68 -19.59 -19.16
C ILE A 34 -23.30 -19.62 -19.83
N SER A 35 -22.63 -18.48 -19.81
CA SER A 35 -21.28 -18.25 -20.34
C SER A 35 -20.36 -17.89 -19.18
N LEU A 36 -19.88 -18.89 -18.42
CA LEU A 36 -18.98 -18.69 -17.29
C LEU A 36 -17.72 -17.96 -17.76
N TYR A 37 -17.48 -16.77 -17.23
CA TYR A 37 -16.36 -15.91 -17.57
C TYR A 37 -15.53 -15.58 -16.32
N ASP A 38 -14.20 -15.69 -16.43
CA ASP A 38 -13.22 -15.54 -15.33
C ASP A 38 -12.25 -14.37 -15.55
N ASN A 39 -12.66 -13.34 -16.31
CA ASN A 39 -11.83 -12.25 -16.84
C ASN A 39 -10.72 -12.67 -17.85
N SER A 40 -10.48 -13.97 -18.08
CA SER A 40 -9.51 -14.45 -19.08
C SER A 40 -10.15 -15.28 -20.20
N LYS A 41 -11.18 -16.06 -19.89
CA LYS A 41 -11.74 -17.11 -20.74
C LYS A 41 -13.23 -17.27 -20.49
N THR A 42 -13.99 -17.49 -21.56
CA THR A 42 -15.43 -17.81 -21.48
C THR A 42 -15.68 -19.28 -21.81
N GLU A 43 -16.46 -19.97 -20.99
CA GLU A 43 -16.89 -21.36 -21.20
C GLU A 43 -18.39 -21.53 -20.99
N SER A 44 -19.06 -22.25 -21.90
CA SER A 44 -20.50 -22.44 -21.81
C SER A 44 -20.87 -23.62 -20.92
N ILE A 45 -21.75 -23.40 -19.95
CA ILE A 45 -22.37 -24.45 -19.13
C ILE A 45 -23.84 -24.55 -19.56
N ALA A 46 -24.22 -25.70 -20.13
CA ALA A 46 -25.60 -25.94 -20.55
C ALA A 46 -26.57 -25.95 -19.35
N ALA A 47 -27.84 -25.63 -19.60
CA ALA A 47 -28.90 -25.69 -18.58
C ALA A 47 -28.94 -27.06 -17.88
N GLY A 48 -28.95 -27.07 -16.55
CA GLY A 48 -28.90 -28.29 -15.72
C GLY A 48 -27.56 -29.01 -15.70
N SER A 49 -26.49 -28.41 -16.21
CA SER A 49 -25.12 -28.97 -16.20
C SER A 49 -24.22 -28.24 -15.20
N SER A 50 -23.04 -28.79 -14.94
CA SER A 50 -22.01 -28.16 -14.11
C SER A 50 -20.60 -28.36 -14.68
N MET A 51 -19.65 -27.57 -14.19
CA MET A 51 -18.21 -27.77 -14.38
C MET A 51 -17.43 -27.34 -13.14
N SER A 52 -16.24 -27.88 -12.93
CA SER A 52 -15.39 -27.51 -11.78
C SER A 52 -14.15 -26.70 -12.19
N ARG A 53 -13.65 -25.88 -11.27
CA ARG A 53 -12.30 -25.30 -11.29
C ARG A 53 -11.60 -25.69 -9.99
N ASP A 54 -10.31 -25.95 -10.08
CA ASP A 54 -9.43 -26.05 -8.91
C ASP A 54 -8.71 -24.71 -8.78
N LEU A 55 -9.02 -23.95 -7.74
CA LEU A 55 -8.40 -22.65 -7.45
C LEU A 55 -7.18 -22.92 -6.57
N ALA A 56 -5.98 -22.73 -7.10
CA ALA A 56 -4.75 -22.90 -6.34
C ALA A 56 -4.60 -21.84 -5.23
N SER A 57 -3.79 -22.13 -4.21
CA SER A 57 -3.31 -21.08 -3.30
C SER A 57 -2.68 -19.92 -4.08
N GLY A 58 -2.98 -18.69 -3.67
CA GLY A 58 -2.66 -17.45 -4.40
C GLY A 58 -3.70 -17.03 -5.45
N TYR A 59 -4.75 -17.82 -5.71
CA TYR A 59 -5.82 -17.42 -6.63
C TYR A 59 -6.55 -16.18 -6.10
N ASN A 60 -6.72 -15.18 -6.95
CA ASN A 60 -7.55 -14.00 -6.70
C ASN A 60 -8.32 -13.70 -7.99
N GLY A 61 -9.65 -13.64 -7.93
CA GLY A 61 -10.47 -13.37 -9.11
C GLY A 61 -11.96 -13.60 -8.91
N MET A 62 -12.73 -13.37 -9.97
CA MET A 62 -14.17 -13.48 -9.97
C MET A 62 -14.70 -14.38 -11.09
N PHE A 63 -15.97 -14.77 -10.98
CA PHE A 63 -16.70 -15.54 -11.97
C PHE A 63 -18.08 -14.94 -12.22
N ARG A 64 -18.50 -14.84 -13.48
CA ARG A 64 -19.81 -14.27 -13.86
C ARG A 64 -20.42 -14.92 -15.11
N ASP A 65 -21.70 -14.66 -15.37
CA ASP A 65 -22.39 -15.05 -16.62
C ASP A 65 -22.22 -13.96 -17.68
N GLY A 66 -21.44 -14.25 -18.72
CA GLY A 66 -21.14 -13.34 -19.83
C GLY A 66 -19.95 -12.41 -19.58
N THR A 67 -19.50 -11.72 -20.62
CA THR A 67 -18.32 -10.84 -20.56
C THR A 67 -18.65 -9.41 -20.11
N SER A 68 -19.94 -9.06 -19.98
CA SER A 68 -20.42 -7.75 -19.51
C SER A 68 -19.76 -7.35 -18.19
N ASP A 69 -19.47 -6.06 -17.99
CA ASP A 69 -19.08 -5.52 -16.68
C ASP A 69 -20.29 -5.40 -15.75
N GLU A 70 -21.48 -5.17 -16.32
CA GLU A 70 -22.77 -5.18 -15.62
C GLU A 70 -23.25 -6.62 -15.45
N ALA A 71 -22.86 -7.24 -14.32
CA ALA A 71 -23.15 -8.63 -14.02
C ALA A 71 -22.94 -8.96 -12.53
N THR A 72 -23.71 -9.93 -12.03
CA THR A 72 -23.54 -10.49 -10.69
C THR A 72 -22.23 -11.28 -10.61
N LEU A 73 -21.35 -10.95 -9.65
CA LEU A 73 -20.04 -11.57 -9.50
C LEU A 73 -20.04 -12.60 -8.36
N ALA A 74 -19.38 -13.75 -8.57
CA ALA A 74 -18.90 -14.60 -7.49
C ALA A 74 -17.39 -14.38 -7.34
N GLU A 75 -16.97 -13.76 -6.25
CA GLU A 75 -15.57 -13.36 -6.04
C GLU A 75 -14.90 -14.36 -5.08
N PHE A 76 -13.62 -14.66 -5.33
CA PHE A 76 -12.84 -15.64 -4.57
C PHE A 76 -11.37 -15.21 -4.43
N SER A 77 -10.86 -15.30 -3.20
CA SER A 77 -9.42 -15.30 -2.91
C SER A 77 -9.05 -16.55 -2.11
N VAL A 78 -8.04 -17.30 -2.56
CA VAL A 78 -7.52 -18.48 -1.86
C VAL A 78 -6.15 -18.14 -1.32
N THR A 79 -6.06 -17.79 -0.04
CA THR A 79 -4.81 -17.37 0.60
C THR A 79 -4.84 -17.60 2.12
N GLY A 80 -3.67 -17.78 2.72
CA GLY A 80 -3.51 -17.94 4.18
C GLY A 80 -4.25 -19.12 4.82
N GLY A 81 -4.49 -20.20 4.07
CA GLY A 81 -5.28 -21.35 4.55
C GLY A 81 -6.80 -21.13 4.52
N TYR A 82 -7.26 -20.03 3.90
CA TYR A 82 -8.66 -19.69 3.75
C TYR A 82 -9.06 -19.51 2.28
N THR A 83 -10.30 -19.86 1.99
CA THR A 83 -11.05 -19.32 0.85
C THR A 83 -11.89 -18.16 1.37
N TRP A 84 -11.50 -16.95 0.99
CA TRP A 84 -12.32 -15.75 1.07
C TRP A 84 -13.25 -15.70 -0.14
N TYR A 85 -14.48 -15.27 0.06
CA TYR A 85 -15.48 -15.21 -1.00
C TYR A 85 -16.62 -14.27 -0.64
N ASP A 86 -17.24 -13.72 -1.66
CA ASP A 86 -18.39 -12.84 -1.56
C ASP A 86 -19.20 -12.87 -2.86
N ILE A 87 -20.34 -12.17 -2.84
CA ILE A 87 -21.08 -11.84 -4.06
C ILE A 87 -20.99 -10.32 -4.22
N SER A 88 -20.85 -9.84 -5.45
CA SER A 88 -20.89 -8.41 -5.75
C SER A 88 -21.90 -8.10 -6.84
N VAL A 89 -22.64 -7.01 -6.62
CA VAL A 89 -23.58 -6.39 -7.57
C VAL A 89 -23.35 -4.88 -7.67
N ILE A 90 -22.15 -4.42 -7.31
CA ILE A 90 -21.76 -3.00 -7.43
C ILE A 90 -21.94 -2.57 -8.90
N PRO A 91 -22.74 -1.53 -9.21
CA PRO A 91 -22.84 -1.00 -10.56
C PRO A 91 -21.46 -0.59 -11.11
N PRO A 92 -20.99 -1.12 -12.25
CA PRO A 92 -19.62 -0.85 -12.70
C PRO A 92 -19.48 0.62 -13.14
N GLY A 93 -18.37 1.25 -12.74
CA GLY A 93 -18.17 2.70 -12.83
C GLY A 93 -18.65 3.49 -11.59
N SER A 94 -18.95 2.80 -10.49
CA SER A 94 -19.45 3.38 -9.22
C SER A 94 -18.56 4.45 -8.57
N GLY A 95 -17.24 4.44 -8.79
CA GLY A 95 -16.32 5.36 -8.13
C GLY A 95 -16.36 5.22 -6.61
N SER A 96 -16.90 6.23 -5.91
CA SER A 96 -16.99 6.30 -4.45
C SER A 96 -18.42 6.55 -3.94
N CYS A 97 -19.44 6.09 -4.67
CA CYS A 97 -20.84 6.13 -4.21
C CYS A 97 -21.05 5.31 -2.92
N SER A 98 -21.93 5.78 -2.03
CA SER A 98 -22.12 5.21 -0.68
C SER A 98 -23.47 4.51 -0.47
N SER A 99 -24.20 4.22 -1.54
CA SER A 99 -25.40 3.38 -1.53
C SER A 99 -25.71 2.86 -2.94
N TYR A 100 -26.42 1.74 -3.03
CA TYR A 100 -26.87 1.18 -4.32
C TYR A 100 -27.59 2.20 -5.20
N ASP A 101 -28.57 2.92 -4.64
CA ASP A 101 -29.32 3.97 -5.35
C ASP A 101 -28.40 5.05 -5.92
N ALA A 102 -27.41 5.51 -5.15
CA ALA A 102 -26.44 6.52 -5.61
C ALA A 102 -25.53 5.97 -6.71
N CYS A 103 -25.07 4.72 -6.59
CA CYS A 103 -24.27 4.04 -7.61
C CYS A 103 -25.05 3.85 -8.92
N LYS A 104 -26.33 3.48 -8.81
CA LYS A 104 -27.24 3.28 -9.94
C LYS A 104 -27.66 4.58 -10.61
N GLU A 105 -27.87 5.66 -9.84
CA GLU A 105 -28.11 7.00 -10.37
C GLU A 105 -26.87 7.54 -11.12
N LEU A 106 -25.67 7.31 -10.58
CA LEU A 106 -24.40 7.73 -11.18
C LEU A 106 -24.08 6.99 -12.49
N THR A 107 -24.21 5.67 -12.49
CA THR A 107 -23.78 4.80 -13.60
C THR A 107 -24.88 4.51 -14.63
N GLY A 108 -26.15 4.60 -14.23
CA GLY A 108 -27.29 4.11 -15.00
C GLY A 108 -27.39 2.58 -15.10
N LYS A 109 -26.57 1.84 -14.33
CA LYS A 109 -26.43 0.37 -14.36
C LYS A 109 -26.91 -0.27 -13.06
N SER A 110 -27.28 -1.55 -13.10
CA SER A 110 -27.68 -2.32 -11.91
C SER A 110 -26.57 -3.13 -11.27
N GLY A 111 -25.48 -3.42 -11.98
CA GLY A 111 -24.47 -4.39 -11.53
C GLY A 111 -24.97 -5.83 -11.39
N TYR A 112 -26.20 -6.13 -11.85
CA TYR A 112 -26.85 -7.44 -11.66
C TYR A 112 -27.43 -7.96 -12.96
N ASN A 113 -27.22 -9.25 -13.26
CA ASN A 113 -27.77 -9.90 -14.46
C ASN A 113 -28.39 -11.28 -14.19
N VAL A 114 -27.90 -12.03 -13.21
CA VAL A 114 -28.33 -13.41 -12.92
C VAL A 114 -28.36 -13.67 -11.41
N ALA A 115 -29.34 -14.44 -10.95
CA ALA A 115 -29.37 -14.86 -9.56
C ALA A 115 -28.23 -15.85 -9.27
N LEU A 116 -27.58 -15.71 -8.12
CA LEU A 116 -26.34 -16.39 -7.78
C LEU A 116 -26.35 -16.85 -6.32
N SER A 117 -25.78 -18.00 -6.02
CA SER A 117 -25.45 -18.38 -4.64
C SER A 117 -24.08 -19.04 -4.56
N ILE A 118 -23.36 -18.80 -3.46
CA ILE A 118 -22.08 -19.45 -3.13
C ILE A 118 -22.27 -20.26 -1.86
N ALA A 119 -22.07 -21.57 -1.94
CA ALA A 119 -22.28 -22.51 -0.83
C ALA A 119 -21.01 -23.34 -0.55
N PRO A 120 -20.35 -23.18 0.61
CA PRO A 120 -19.29 -24.09 1.04
C PRO A 120 -19.86 -25.44 1.49
N ASP A 121 -19.23 -26.56 1.09
CA ASP A 121 -19.56 -27.89 1.58
C ASP A 121 -18.94 -28.12 2.97
N THR A 122 -19.72 -27.82 4.00
CA THR A 122 -19.34 -28.01 5.40
C THR A 122 -19.56 -29.44 5.92
N SER A 123 -20.07 -30.37 5.09
CA SER A 123 -20.54 -31.69 5.54
C SER A 123 -19.45 -32.60 6.11
N SER A 124 -18.19 -32.38 5.71
CA SER A 124 -17.00 -33.10 6.19
C SER A 124 -16.46 -32.58 7.52
N THR A 125 -16.87 -31.38 7.96
CA THR A 125 -16.19 -30.60 9.01
C THR A 125 -17.08 -30.39 10.23
N LYS A 126 -16.54 -30.67 11.43
CA LYS A 126 -17.32 -30.68 12.68
C LYS A 126 -17.59 -29.30 13.29
N SER A 127 -16.87 -28.27 12.85
CA SER A 127 -17.03 -26.89 13.28
C SER A 127 -16.38 -25.99 12.23
N VAL A 128 -17.12 -24.99 11.75
CA VAL A 128 -16.62 -23.91 10.89
C VAL A 128 -16.96 -22.56 11.55
N SER A 129 -16.32 -21.47 11.12
CA SER A 129 -16.64 -20.12 11.58
C SER A 129 -18.08 -19.74 11.18
N SER A 130 -18.67 -18.76 11.85
CA SER A 130 -19.93 -18.14 11.37
C SER A 130 -19.75 -17.32 10.09
N SER A 131 -18.50 -16.97 9.74
CA SER A 131 -18.14 -16.37 8.45
C SER A 131 -18.28 -17.38 7.31
N CYS A 132 -18.09 -18.68 7.55
CA CYS A 132 -18.23 -19.72 6.54
C CYS A 132 -19.71 -20.06 6.28
N ALA A 133 -20.42 -19.14 5.63
CA ALA A 133 -21.86 -19.17 5.37
C ALA A 133 -22.21 -19.36 3.88
N THR A 134 -23.43 -19.80 3.59
CA THR A 134 -23.97 -19.76 2.21
C THR A 134 -24.50 -18.36 1.91
N LEU A 135 -24.07 -17.78 0.80
CA LEU A 135 -24.52 -16.46 0.32
C LEU A 135 -25.51 -16.64 -0.82
N THR A 136 -26.57 -15.83 -0.86
CA THR A 136 -27.59 -15.90 -1.92
C THR A 136 -28.05 -14.50 -2.37
N CYS A 137 -27.88 -14.22 -3.65
CA CYS A 137 -28.33 -13.00 -4.30
C CYS A 137 -29.34 -13.31 -5.42
N GLU A 138 -30.61 -12.97 -5.21
CA GLU A 138 -31.69 -13.20 -6.19
C GLU A 138 -32.24 -11.89 -6.82
N SER A 139 -31.64 -10.74 -6.49
CA SER A 139 -32.05 -9.41 -6.93
C SER A 139 -30.90 -8.42 -6.86
N GLU A 140 -31.01 -7.31 -7.59
CA GLU A 140 -30.01 -6.23 -7.63
C GLU A 140 -29.75 -5.56 -6.26
N GLU A 141 -30.69 -5.66 -5.31
CA GLU A 141 -30.58 -5.19 -3.92
C GLU A 141 -30.65 -6.38 -2.94
N CYS A 142 -29.69 -7.31 -3.04
CA CYS A 142 -29.61 -8.48 -2.16
C CYS A 142 -28.76 -8.20 -0.91
N SER A 143 -29.14 -8.77 0.24
CA SER A 143 -28.46 -8.52 1.54
C SER A 143 -27.04 -9.08 1.61
N ASP A 144 -26.77 -10.14 0.86
CA ASP A 144 -25.59 -11.00 0.96
C ASP A 144 -24.48 -10.59 -0.04
N ALA A 145 -24.66 -9.48 -0.76
CA ALA A 145 -23.70 -9.00 -1.75
C ALA A 145 -23.25 -7.57 -1.47
N TYR A 146 -22.08 -7.21 -1.98
CA TYR A 146 -21.61 -5.84 -2.10
C TYR A 146 -22.55 -5.03 -3.01
N LEU A 147 -23.20 -4.02 -2.43
CA LEU A 147 -24.11 -3.14 -3.15
C LEU A 147 -23.46 -1.82 -3.62
N TYR A 148 -22.35 -1.43 -2.99
CA TYR A 148 -21.57 -0.21 -3.27
C TYR A 148 -20.12 -0.40 -2.79
N PRO A 149 -19.14 0.41 -3.27
CA PRO A 149 -17.71 0.21 -3.00
C PRO A 149 -17.26 0.12 -1.54
N SER A 150 -18.00 0.71 -0.59
CA SER A 150 -17.67 0.71 0.85
C SER A 150 -18.69 -0.07 1.69
N ASP A 151 -19.26 -1.15 1.12
CA ASP A 151 -20.21 -2.04 1.79
C ASP A 151 -19.46 -3.17 2.50
N ASP A 152 -18.45 -2.85 3.32
CA ASP A 152 -17.35 -3.73 3.76
C ASP A 152 -17.76 -4.90 4.69
N SER A 153 -19.05 -5.16 4.82
CA SER A 153 -19.65 -6.20 5.66
C SER A 153 -19.91 -7.54 4.98
N LYS A 154 -19.53 -7.70 3.70
CA LYS A 154 -19.96 -8.80 2.83
C LYS A 154 -18.92 -9.88 2.53
N THR A 155 -17.66 -9.67 2.91
CA THR A 155 -16.63 -10.71 2.76
C THR A 155 -16.84 -11.85 3.74
N HIS A 156 -16.90 -13.07 3.22
CA HIS A 156 -17.01 -14.30 3.97
C HIS A 156 -15.77 -15.17 3.82
N SER A 157 -15.54 -16.09 4.76
CA SER A 157 -14.34 -16.93 4.80
C SER A 157 -14.57 -18.33 5.36
N CYS A 158 -14.02 -19.32 4.66
CA CYS A 158 -13.94 -20.73 5.06
C CYS A 158 -12.49 -21.21 5.02
N PRO A 159 -12.12 -22.32 5.69
CA PRO A 159 -10.86 -23.01 5.43
C PRO A 159 -10.75 -23.43 3.95
N ASP A 160 -9.57 -23.30 3.36
CA ASP A 160 -9.26 -23.67 1.96
C ASP A 160 -9.37 -25.18 1.66
N THR A 161 -9.61 -25.99 2.69
CA THR A 161 -9.89 -27.42 2.59
C THR A 161 -11.35 -27.74 2.25
N LEU A 162 -12.25 -26.76 2.23
CA LEU A 162 -13.66 -26.95 1.87
C LEU A 162 -13.90 -26.71 0.37
N PRO A 163 -14.56 -27.65 -0.35
CA PRO A 163 -15.00 -27.38 -1.71
C PRO A 163 -16.26 -26.49 -1.70
N PHE A 164 -16.46 -25.75 -2.79
CA PHE A 164 -17.57 -24.81 -2.94
C PHE A 164 -18.49 -25.19 -4.09
N THR A 165 -19.74 -24.77 -4.00
CA THR A 165 -20.70 -24.79 -5.12
C THR A 165 -21.19 -23.39 -5.40
N VAL A 166 -20.92 -22.88 -6.61
CA VAL A 166 -21.49 -21.65 -7.15
C VAL A 166 -22.69 -22.03 -8.00
N THR A 167 -23.90 -21.60 -7.65
CA THR A 167 -25.12 -21.93 -8.42
C THR A 167 -25.68 -20.69 -9.08
N PHE A 168 -25.76 -20.71 -10.40
CA PHE A 168 -26.50 -19.73 -11.19
C PHE A 168 -27.98 -20.15 -11.24
N CYS A 169 -28.87 -19.20 -11.00
CA CYS A 169 -30.31 -19.39 -10.81
C CYS A 169 -30.68 -20.41 -9.71
N PRO A 170 -30.28 -20.21 -8.44
CA PRO A 170 -30.54 -21.16 -7.35
C PRO A 170 -32.05 -21.47 -7.16
N GLY A 171 -32.94 -20.49 -7.34
CA GLY A 171 -34.40 -20.69 -7.36
C GLY A 171 -34.97 -21.40 -8.61
N GLY A 172 -34.15 -21.79 -9.58
CA GLY A 172 -34.54 -22.59 -10.75
C GLY A 172 -35.19 -21.83 -11.92
N SER A 173 -35.26 -20.50 -11.87
CA SER A 173 -35.64 -19.64 -13.02
C SER A 173 -35.34 -18.16 -12.77
N SER A 174 -34.34 -17.59 -13.46
CA SER A 174 -34.38 -16.18 -13.86
C SER A 174 -34.78 -16.09 -15.34
N SER A 175 -35.47 -15.02 -15.71
CA SER A 175 -35.74 -14.70 -17.12
C SER A 175 -34.54 -13.93 -17.67
N SER A 176 -34.06 -14.28 -18.87
CA SER A 176 -33.08 -13.42 -19.54
C SER A 176 -33.72 -12.08 -19.89
N THR A 177 -33.25 -10.99 -19.27
CA THR A 177 -33.60 -9.63 -19.69
C THR A 177 -32.85 -9.31 -20.98
N THR A 178 -33.36 -9.83 -22.10
CA THR A 178 -32.93 -9.37 -23.42
C THR A 178 -33.45 -7.96 -23.62
N THR A 179 -32.58 -6.96 -23.46
CA THR A 179 -32.87 -5.55 -23.74
C THR A 179 -33.32 -5.38 -25.20
N THR A 180 -34.63 -5.46 -25.41
CA THR A 180 -35.25 -5.27 -26.71
C THR A 180 -35.48 -3.78 -26.89
N THR A 181 -34.66 -3.13 -27.71
CA THR A 181 -34.81 -1.70 -28.04
C THR A 181 -36.20 -1.45 -28.61
N THR A 182 -37.05 -0.76 -27.85
CA THR A 182 -38.45 -0.47 -28.22
C THR A 182 -38.52 0.68 -29.22
N THR A 183 -38.23 0.39 -30.49
CA THR A 183 -38.47 1.34 -31.59
C THR A 183 -39.96 1.41 -31.89
N SER A 184 -40.61 2.48 -31.41
CA SER A 184 -42.03 2.76 -31.62
C SER A 184 -42.43 2.67 -33.09
N SER A 185 -43.22 1.65 -33.43
CA SER A 185 -43.69 1.39 -34.79
C SER A 185 -45.03 2.07 -35.06
N SER A 186 -45.01 3.24 -35.69
CA SER A 186 -46.19 3.80 -36.36
C SER A 186 -46.27 3.23 -37.80
N ALA A 187 -47.32 2.45 -38.07
CA ALA A 187 -47.44 1.73 -39.34
C ALA A 187 -47.86 2.63 -40.51
N ALA A 188 -47.12 2.56 -41.62
CA ALA A 188 -47.58 2.97 -42.95
C ALA A 188 -47.04 2.00 -44.02
N GLN A 189 -47.92 1.47 -44.87
CA GLN A 189 -47.54 0.61 -45.99
C GLN A 189 -46.87 1.44 -47.11
N GLN A 190 -45.83 0.90 -47.78
CA GLN A 190 -45.94 0.45 -49.19
C GLN A 190 -44.59 0.03 -49.83
N SER A 191 -44.73 -0.95 -50.74
CA SER A 191 -43.99 -1.11 -52.00
C SER A 191 -42.46 -1.32 -52.01
N SER A 192 -42.12 -2.55 -52.42
CA SER A 192 -40.88 -2.99 -53.07
C SER A 192 -40.22 -2.03 -54.09
N GLN A 193 -38.88 -1.96 -54.07
CA GLN A 193 -38.05 -2.10 -55.28
C GLN A 193 -36.60 -2.49 -54.95
N SER A 194 -35.90 -3.08 -55.92
CA SER A 194 -34.50 -3.53 -55.82
C SER A 194 -33.58 -2.62 -56.65
N THR A 195 -32.40 -2.27 -56.11
CA THR A 195 -31.24 -1.84 -56.93
C THR A 195 -29.92 -2.03 -56.18
N THR A 196 -28.93 -2.56 -56.88
CA THR A 196 -27.52 -2.68 -56.47
C THR A 196 -26.74 -1.40 -56.74
N THR A 197 -25.80 -0.99 -55.88
CA THR A 197 -24.59 -0.21 -56.24
C THR A 197 -23.50 -0.41 -55.16
N SER A 198 -22.23 -0.29 -55.57
CA SER A 198 -21.01 -0.68 -54.84
C SER A 198 -20.53 0.28 -53.73
N ALA A 199 -19.57 -0.20 -52.94
CA ALA A 199 -18.85 0.51 -51.87
C ALA A 199 -18.10 1.78 -52.33
N PRO A 200 -17.65 2.62 -51.37
CA PRO A 200 -16.24 2.53 -50.99
C PRO A 200 -15.95 2.59 -49.47
N THR A 201 -14.73 2.19 -49.13
CA THR A 201 -14.11 2.17 -47.79
C THR A 201 -14.03 3.56 -47.13
N ALA A 202 -14.29 3.61 -45.81
CA ALA A 202 -13.78 4.65 -44.92
C ALA A 202 -13.50 4.04 -43.52
N THR A 203 -12.31 4.31 -42.99
CA THR A 203 -11.86 3.91 -41.66
C THR A 203 -12.25 4.97 -40.63
N THR A 204 -12.92 4.58 -39.54
CA THR A 204 -13.15 5.44 -38.37
C THR A 204 -13.01 4.62 -37.09
N ALA A 205 -12.39 5.21 -36.07
CA ALA A 205 -12.02 4.57 -34.82
C ALA A 205 -13.21 4.23 -33.89
N THR A 206 -13.00 3.24 -33.03
CA THR A 206 -13.82 2.93 -31.85
C THR A 206 -13.28 3.73 -30.66
N PRO A 207 -14.11 4.41 -29.85
CA PRO A 207 -13.66 4.99 -28.59
C PRO A 207 -13.57 3.93 -27.49
N GLU A 208 -12.49 3.95 -26.72
CA GLU A 208 -12.38 3.20 -25.46
C GLU A 208 -13.27 3.79 -24.36
N VAL A 209 -13.72 2.94 -23.45
CA VAL A 209 -14.45 3.34 -22.23
C VAL A 209 -13.57 3.00 -21.04
N GLN A 210 -13.22 4.05 -20.31
CA GLN A 210 -12.32 4.09 -19.17
C GLN A 210 -13.01 3.58 -17.89
N SER A 211 -12.27 2.86 -17.04
CA SER A 211 -12.71 2.44 -15.70
C SER A 211 -11.71 2.91 -14.63
N ASP A 212 -11.95 4.11 -14.09
CA ASP A 212 -11.21 4.63 -12.95
C ASP A 212 -11.80 4.06 -11.65
N TYR A 213 -10.95 3.47 -10.79
CA TYR A 213 -11.23 3.28 -9.37
C TYR A 213 -10.31 4.20 -8.58
N LYS A 214 -10.87 4.99 -7.67
CA LYS A 214 -10.14 6.07 -6.99
C LYS A 214 -10.68 6.27 -5.57
N SER A 215 -9.75 6.34 -4.62
CA SER A 215 -10.06 6.48 -3.19
C SER A 215 -10.66 7.86 -2.88
N GLY A 216 -11.52 7.92 -1.86
CA GLY A 216 -12.29 9.11 -1.51
C GLY A 216 -12.42 9.31 0.00
N THR A 217 -11.50 10.08 0.59
CA THR A 217 -11.58 10.54 1.99
C THR A 217 -12.61 11.66 2.13
N VAL A 218 -13.48 11.60 3.15
CA VAL A 218 -14.50 12.64 3.41
C VAL A 218 -14.28 13.36 4.73
N ILE A 219 -14.17 14.69 4.63
CA ILE A 219 -14.06 15.63 5.75
C ILE A 219 -15.38 15.73 6.51
N THR A 220 -15.37 15.61 7.84
CA THR A 220 -16.54 15.90 8.68
C THR A 220 -16.48 17.33 9.25
N SER A 221 -17.56 18.10 9.03
CA SER A 221 -17.71 19.45 9.60
C SER A 221 -18.88 19.51 10.58
N SER A 222 -18.77 20.37 11.60
CA SER A 222 -19.52 20.25 12.85
C SER A 222 -20.88 20.98 12.88
N GLY A 223 -21.82 20.51 13.72
CA GLY A 223 -23.11 21.13 13.99
C GLY A 223 -23.48 21.11 15.49
N SER A 224 -23.78 22.29 16.06
CA SER A 224 -23.86 22.53 17.51
C SER A 224 -25.29 22.57 18.10
N THR A 225 -25.47 22.29 19.40
CA THR A 225 -26.36 23.10 20.29
C THR A 225 -26.20 22.84 21.82
N THR A 226 -25.89 23.92 22.57
CA THR A 226 -26.36 24.30 23.95
C THR A 226 -26.34 23.26 25.12
N THR A 227 -25.87 23.56 26.35
CA THR A 227 -26.16 24.75 27.21
C THR A 227 -25.15 24.88 28.39
N ALA A 228 -24.96 26.09 28.95
CA ALA A 228 -24.06 26.39 30.08
C ALA A 228 -24.72 26.21 31.49
N PRO A 229 -23.98 26.32 32.62
CA PRO A 229 -23.70 27.67 33.21
C PRO A 229 -22.35 27.89 33.95
N THR A 230 -21.78 29.09 33.74
CA THR A 230 -21.15 30.05 34.70
C THR A 230 -20.37 29.50 35.93
N SER A 231 -19.04 29.70 36.06
CA SER A 231 -18.36 30.83 36.78
C SER A 231 -16.96 30.37 37.31
N THR A 232 -15.93 31.15 37.68
CA THR A 232 -15.68 32.62 37.70
C THR A 232 -14.15 32.96 37.60
N THR A 233 -13.85 34.20 37.19
CA THR A 233 -12.61 35.02 37.27
C THR A 233 -11.54 34.76 38.37
N ALA A 234 -10.24 34.71 37.99
CA ALA A 234 -9.17 35.64 38.49
C ALA A 234 -7.76 35.40 37.90
N ALA A 235 -7.09 36.49 37.53
CA ALA A 235 -5.64 36.65 37.30
C ALA A 235 -5.30 38.16 37.52
N PRO A 236 -4.05 38.66 37.49
CA PRO A 236 -2.73 37.99 37.51
C PRO A 236 -1.80 38.55 38.64
N THR A 237 -0.59 38.00 38.83
CA THR A 237 0.51 38.73 39.51
C THR A 237 1.91 38.36 38.96
N THR A 238 2.81 39.34 38.99
CA THR A 238 4.11 39.41 38.30
C THR A 238 5.31 38.85 39.10
N ALA A 239 6.33 38.38 38.36
CA ALA A 239 7.80 38.25 38.58
C ALA A 239 8.47 38.68 39.92
N PRO A 240 9.66 38.16 40.30
CA PRO A 240 10.90 38.60 39.62
C PRO A 240 12.04 37.57 39.43
N SER A 241 13.02 38.00 38.62
CA SER A 241 14.31 37.35 38.32
C SER A 241 15.31 37.34 39.49
N THR A 242 16.23 36.38 39.49
CA THR A 242 17.56 36.51 40.11
C THR A 242 18.66 35.91 39.24
N SER A 243 19.70 36.69 38.95
CA SER A 243 20.95 36.24 38.33
C SER A 243 22.00 35.88 39.39
N GLN A 244 22.83 34.86 39.15
CA GLN A 244 24.12 34.68 39.85
C GLN A 244 25.22 34.26 38.86
N THR A 245 26.48 34.46 39.25
CA THR A 245 27.67 34.40 38.39
C THR A 245 28.86 33.84 39.18
N GLN A 246 29.88 33.34 38.46
CA GLN A 246 31.17 32.81 38.98
C GLN A 246 31.07 31.36 39.52
N THR A 247 32.09 30.49 39.46
CA THR A 247 33.54 30.75 39.28
C THR A 247 34.23 29.60 38.51
N GLN A 248 35.28 29.90 37.74
CA GLN A 248 36.19 28.89 37.18
C GLN A 248 37.04 28.22 38.28
N THR A 249 37.40 26.94 38.13
CA THR A 249 38.53 26.34 38.85
C THR A 249 39.25 25.33 37.95
N SER A 250 40.47 25.67 37.56
CA SER A 250 41.34 24.83 36.73
C SER A 250 42.12 23.85 37.61
N THR A 251 42.06 22.54 37.32
CA THR A 251 43.01 21.56 37.85
C THR A 251 43.50 20.68 36.71
N SER A 252 44.82 20.58 36.53
CA SER A 252 45.45 19.80 35.46
C SER A 252 46.03 18.51 36.03
N THR A 253 45.70 17.35 35.44
CA THR A 253 46.46 16.11 35.68
C THR A 253 46.58 15.24 34.42
N THR A 254 47.81 14.84 34.17
CA THR A 254 48.41 14.05 33.08
C THR A 254 47.60 12.91 32.43
N SER A 255 47.46 13.03 31.10
CA SER A 255 47.54 12.02 30.03
C SER A 255 47.46 10.51 30.36
N THR A 256 46.54 9.83 29.67
CA THR A 256 46.74 8.47 29.14
C THR A 256 46.22 8.45 27.70
N SER A 257 46.93 7.77 26.80
CA SER A 257 46.63 7.79 25.35
C SER A 257 45.53 6.80 25.01
N THR A 258 44.34 7.30 24.69
CA THR A 258 43.30 6.57 23.97
C THR A 258 43.07 7.29 22.65
N THR A 259 42.97 6.56 21.54
CA THR A 259 42.82 7.11 20.19
C THR A 259 41.62 8.05 20.12
N THR A 260 41.86 9.35 19.92
CA THR A 260 40.81 10.29 19.56
C THR A 260 40.31 9.97 18.16
N THR A 261 39.15 9.33 18.07
CA THR A 261 38.22 9.59 16.97
C THR A 261 38.04 11.11 16.89
N SER A 262 38.19 11.69 15.70
CA SER A 262 37.87 13.11 15.51
C SER A 262 36.39 13.30 15.80
N THR A 263 36.06 14.07 16.85
CA THR A 263 34.69 14.57 17.01
C THR A 263 34.37 15.42 15.79
N GLY A 264 33.47 14.89 14.96
CA GLY A 264 32.91 15.59 13.83
C GLY A 264 32.24 16.88 14.24
N THR A 265 32.06 17.79 13.29
CA THR A 265 31.46 19.10 13.59
C THR A 265 29.94 18.96 13.68
N ALA A 266 29.42 18.89 14.90
CA ALA A 266 27.98 18.99 15.13
C ALA A 266 27.48 20.38 14.73
N ALA A 267 26.56 20.45 13.77
CA ALA A 267 26.12 21.69 13.15
C ALA A 267 24.77 22.20 13.68
N SER A 268 24.58 23.53 13.57
CA SER A 268 23.30 24.20 13.74
C SER A 268 22.96 24.98 12.48
N PHE A 269 21.70 24.89 12.08
CA PHE A 269 21.10 25.42 10.86
C PHE A 269 20.12 26.56 11.17
N SER A 270 20.44 27.40 12.16
CA SER A 270 19.56 28.48 12.66
C SER A 270 19.22 29.57 11.62
N SER A 271 19.86 29.56 10.45
CA SER A 271 19.54 30.44 9.30
C SER A 271 18.73 29.76 8.20
N ALA A 272 18.45 28.46 8.30
CA ALA A 272 17.66 27.73 7.32
C ALA A 272 16.21 28.26 7.29
N THR A 273 15.66 28.43 6.10
CA THR A 273 14.29 28.91 5.92
C THR A 273 13.35 27.72 5.79
N ILE A 274 12.42 27.59 6.74
CA ILE A 274 11.31 26.64 6.63
C ILE A 274 10.31 27.21 5.62
N SER A 275 10.18 26.56 4.45
CA SER A 275 9.19 26.92 3.43
C SER A 275 7.84 26.26 3.68
N SER A 276 7.86 25.04 4.23
CA SER A 276 6.67 24.35 4.74
C SER A 276 7.03 23.36 5.85
N SER A 277 6.05 22.93 6.64
CA SER A 277 6.18 21.82 7.57
C SER A 277 4.82 21.22 7.93
N PHE A 278 4.85 19.97 8.40
CA PHE A 278 3.72 19.30 9.03
C PHE A 278 4.18 18.63 10.33
N ALA A 279 3.27 18.44 11.28
CA ALA A 279 3.57 17.84 12.57
C ALA A 279 2.46 16.89 13.01
N TYR A 280 2.83 15.65 13.30
CA TYR A 280 2.05 14.69 14.04
C TYR A 280 2.54 14.69 15.48
N THR A 281 1.63 14.69 16.46
CA THR A 281 2.00 14.74 17.89
C THR A 281 1.02 13.94 18.74
N GLY A 282 1.48 13.33 19.82
CA GLY A 282 0.58 12.61 20.72
C GLY A 282 0.00 11.37 20.04
N THR A 283 -1.33 11.20 20.08
CA THR A 283 -1.98 10.06 19.42
C THR A 283 -1.60 9.98 17.96
N ASP A 284 -1.60 11.12 17.27
CA ASP A 284 -1.40 11.22 15.83
C ASP A 284 0.05 10.94 15.42
N ALA A 285 1.00 10.94 16.36
CA ALA A 285 2.39 10.51 16.15
C ALA A 285 2.62 9.01 16.35
N GLY A 286 1.65 8.27 16.93
CA GLY A 286 1.77 6.83 17.17
C GLY A 286 1.67 6.39 18.64
N SER A 287 1.49 7.31 19.59
CA SER A 287 1.47 6.96 21.04
C SER A 287 0.21 6.23 21.51
N ALA A 288 -0.76 6.01 20.61
CA ALA A 288 -1.89 5.14 20.87
C ALA A 288 -1.40 3.68 21.01
N ALA A 289 -1.76 3.02 22.11
CA ALA A 289 -1.36 1.63 22.34
C ALA A 289 -2.17 0.69 21.44
N GLY A 290 -1.47 -0.21 20.75
CA GLY A 290 -2.04 -1.01 19.66
C GLY A 290 -1.39 -2.36 19.48
N THR A 291 -1.84 -3.08 18.45
CA THR A 291 -1.24 -4.32 17.96
C THR A 291 -1.21 -4.32 16.44
N TYR A 292 -0.13 -4.82 15.84
CA TYR A 292 -0.06 -5.12 14.41
C TYR A 292 0.36 -6.58 14.17
N GLY A 293 0.03 -7.12 13.00
CA GLY A 293 0.43 -8.46 12.59
C GLY A 293 1.83 -8.47 11.95
N LYS A 294 2.87 -8.83 12.70
CA LYS A 294 4.20 -9.11 12.16
C LYS A 294 4.14 -10.36 11.31
N VAL A 295 4.49 -10.28 10.02
CA VAL A 295 4.58 -11.47 9.16
C VAL A 295 5.75 -12.34 9.61
N THR A 296 5.50 -13.65 9.74
CA THR A 296 6.46 -14.67 10.17
C THR A 296 6.74 -15.72 9.10
N GLU A 297 5.79 -15.94 8.19
CA GLU A 297 5.92 -16.78 7.00
C GLU A 297 5.15 -16.12 5.85
N MET A 298 5.81 -15.91 4.71
CA MET A 298 5.26 -15.12 3.60
C MET A 298 4.35 -15.96 2.69
N SER A 299 4.67 -17.22 2.42
CA SER A 299 3.84 -18.11 1.59
C SER A 299 2.44 -18.36 2.16
N SER A 300 2.28 -18.26 3.48
CA SER A 300 1.01 -18.42 4.19
C SER A 300 0.45 -17.11 4.75
N CYS A 301 1.17 -16.00 4.63
CA CYS A 301 0.89 -14.74 5.34
C CYS A 301 0.59 -14.93 6.84
N THR A 302 1.28 -15.89 7.49
CA THR A 302 1.09 -16.12 8.92
C THR A 302 1.68 -14.97 9.71
N THR A 303 0.84 -14.30 10.48
CA THR A 303 1.21 -13.19 11.35
C THR A 303 1.29 -13.58 12.84
N GLU A 304 2.08 -12.83 13.59
CA GLU A 304 2.11 -12.84 15.06
C GLU A 304 1.81 -11.43 15.57
N ASP A 305 0.93 -11.29 16.57
CA ASP A 305 0.58 -10.00 17.16
C ASP A 305 1.79 -9.37 17.88
N VAL A 306 2.17 -8.16 17.46
CA VAL A 306 3.17 -7.32 18.15
C VAL A 306 2.47 -6.15 18.82
N SER A 307 2.59 -6.04 20.14
CA SER A 307 2.05 -4.93 20.92
C SER A 307 2.95 -3.69 20.88
N LEU A 308 2.34 -2.55 20.60
CA LEU A 308 2.97 -1.24 20.50
C LEU A 308 2.76 -0.44 21.78
N THR A 309 3.86 0.10 22.34
CA THR A 309 3.82 1.00 23.52
C THR A 309 4.76 2.20 23.39
N ASP A 310 5.47 2.34 22.27
CA ASP A 310 6.38 3.46 22.04
C ASP A 310 5.59 4.70 21.57
N PRO A 311 5.93 5.92 22.03
CA PRO A 311 5.23 7.14 21.63
C PRO A 311 5.17 7.46 20.12
N VAL A 312 6.03 6.86 19.27
CA VAL A 312 5.89 6.97 17.80
C VAL A 312 5.39 5.68 17.13
N GLY A 313 4.84 4.75 17.90
CA GLY A 313 4.24 3.52 17.39
C GLY A 313 5.25 2.65 16.63
N PRO A 314 4.87 2.05 15.47
CA PRO A 314 5.76 1.20 14.69
C PRO A 314 7.00 1.92 14.13
N MET A 315 6.96 3.25 14.00
CA MET A 315 8.11 4.05 13.53
C MET A 315 9.27 4.08 14.54
N SER A 316 9.09 3.49 15.73
CA SER A 316 10.17 3.22 16.68
C SER A 316 11.07 2.06 16.27
N GLU A 317 10.56 1.08 15.53
CA GLU A 317 11.30 -0.07 14.98
C GLU A 317 12.09 0.33 13.72
N GLU A 318 12.83 -0.60 13.11
CA GLU A 318 13.51 -0.38 11.83
C GLU A 318 12.57 0.18 10.74
N VAL A 319 13.00 1.24 10.06
CA VAL A 319 12.28 1.86 8.93
C VAL A 319 13.14 1.93 7.67
N SER A 320 12.46 2.02 6.52
CA SER A 320 13.00 2.24 5.16
C SER A 320 12.32 3.46 4.57
N LEU A 321 13.04 4.30 3.83
CA LEU A 321 12.40 5.21 2.88
C LEU A 321 12.16 4.50 1.54
N VAL A 322 11.11 4.91 0.85
CA VAL A 322 10.83 4.54 -0.53
C VAL A 322 10.61 5.82 -1.35
N PHE A 323 11.11 5.82 -2.57
CA PHE A 323 11.08 6.94 -3.49
C PHE A 323 10.43 6.49 -4.80
N ARG A 324 9.50 7.28 -5.34
CA ARG A 324 8.88 7.06 -6.65
C ARG A 324 9.10 8.23 -7.58
N GLY A 325 9.51 7.95 -8.81
CA GLY A 325 9.70 8.95 -9.85
C GLY A 325 8.40 9.55 -10.40
N PRO A 326 8.45 10.63 -11.18
CA PRO A 326 9.65 11.35 -11.64
C PRO A 326 10.36 12.14 -10.52
N MET A 327 11.63 11.80 -10.24
CA MET A 327 12.38 12.38 -9.12
C MET A 327 13.89 12.44 -9.39
N SER A 328 14.52 13.52 -8.98
CA SER A 328 15.98 13.62 -8.80
C SER A 328 16.32 13.56 -7.31
N ILE A 329 17.23 12.67 -6.92
CA ILE A 329 17.70 12.51 -5.52
C ILE A 329 19.17 12.91 -5.48
N TYR A 330 19.45 14.07 -4.90
CA TYR A 330 20.80 14.64 -4.87
C TYR A 330 21.62 14.13 -3.69
N ASN A 331 21.00 14.07 -2.52
CA ASN A 331 21.61 13.66 -1.27
C ASN A 331 20.58 13.01 -0.33
N ILE A 332 21.04 12.04 0.47
CA ILE A 332 20.32 11.53 1.64
C ILE A 332 21.31 11.49 2.80
N ALA A 333 20.86 11.83 4.01
CA ALA A 333 21.58 11.55 5.24
C ALA A 333 20.60 11.03 6.30
N VAL A 334 21.00 9.99 7.02
CA VAL A 334 20.23 9.42 8.12
C VAL A 334 20.98 9.63 9.42
N PHE A 335 20.28 10.09 10.44
CA PHE A 335 20.83 10.41 11.76
C PHE A 335 20.05 9.68 12.85
N ASN A 336 20.76 9.07 13.79
CA ASN A 336 20.16 8.48 14.99
C ASN A 336 20.59 9.26 16.24
N ALA A 337 19.74 9.24 17.26
CA ALA A 337 20.01 9.89 18.54
C ALA A 337 19.65 9.01 19.74
N SER A 338 19.99 9.51 20.91
CA SER A 338 19.48 9.05 22.21
C SER A 338 19.13 10.28 23.02
N SER A 339 18.16 10.15 23.93
CA SER A 339 17.63 11.29 24.69
C SER A 339 18.76 12.17 25.30
N GLY A 340 18.75 13.46 24.97
CA GLY A 340 19.75 14.43 25.43
C GLY A 340 21.11 14.38 24.71
N SER A 341 21.23 13.67 23.58
CA SER A 341 22.44 13.59 22.76
C SER A 341 22.28 14.31 21.42
N ASP A 342 23.39 14.71 20.81
CA ASP A 342 23.39 15.18 19.42
C ASP A 342 23.04 14.04 18.44
N TRP A 343 22.39 14.39 17.33
CA TRP A 343 21.89 13.45 16.34
C TRP A 343 23.03 13.11 15.38
N SER A 344 23.56 11.90 15.46
CA SER A 344 24.78 11.49 14.77
C SER A 344 24.46 10.84 13.42
N LYS A 345 25.18 11.21 12.36
CA LYS A 345 25.01 10.66 11.01
C LYS A 345 25.44 9.18 11.01
N VAL A 346 24.56 8.30 10.54
CA VAL A 346 24.77 6.84 10.50
C VAL A 346 24.77 6.25 9.10
N SER A 347 24.21 6.96 8.11
CA SER A 347 24.27 6.62 6.69
C SER A 347 24.24 7.88 5.84
N ALA A 348 24.84 7.83 4.65
CA ALA A 348 24.87 8.94 3.71
C ALA A 348 24.84 8.50 2.25
N TYR A 349 24.18 9.28 1.41
CA TYR A 349 24.20 9.16 -0.05
C TYR A 349 24.40 10.53 -0.71
N SER A 350 25.11 10.54 -1.83
CA SER A 350 25.13 11.63 -2.79
C SER A 350 25.32 11.10 -4.20
N GLN A 351 24.54 11.62 -5.15
CA GLN A 351 24.69 11.34 -6.58
C GLN A 351 26.10 11.62 -7.13
N ASN A 352 26.93 12.38 -6.41
CA ASN A 352 28.31 12.70 -6.76
C ASN A 352 29.33 11.62 -6.32
N GLY A 353 28.87 10.47 -5.83
CA GLY A 353 29.70 9.28 -5.58
C GLY A 353 29.84 8.86 -4.10
N THR A 354 28.95 9.30 -3.22
CA THR A 354 28.88 8.81 -1.83
C THR A 354 27.72 7.82 -1.70
N GLN A 355 27.98 6.65 -1.15
CA GLN A 355 26.96 5.71 -0.69
C GLN A 355 27.59 4.93 0.47
N ASP A 356 27.24 5.33 1.70
CA ASP A 356 27.89 4.92 2.95
C ASP A 356 26.82 4.37 3.90
N ASN A 357 27.00 3.11 4.32
CA ASN A 357 26.01 2.32 5.07
C ASN A 357 24.60 2.41 4.44
N MET A 358 24.51 2.23 3.12
CA MET A 358 23.26 2.32 2.37
C MET A 358 23.28 1.45 1.11
N VAL A 359 22.20 0.71 0.87
CA VAL A 359 21.93 0.01 -0.38
C VAL A 359 20.60 0.47 -0.97
N PHE A 360 20.57 0.62 -2.29
CA PHE A 360 19.34 0.89 -3.03
C PHE A 360 18.77 -0.42 -3.56
N MET A 361 17.48 -0.62 -3.32
CA MET A 361 16.74 -1.83 -3.61
C MET A 361 15.43 -1.51 -4.31
N ASN A 362 14.79 -2.49 -4.92
CA ASN A 362 13.45 -2.36 -5.49
C ASN A 362 12.70 -3.70 -5.43
N ASN A 363 11.40 -3.66 -5.69
CA ASN A 363 10.50 -4.81 -5.66
C ASN A 363 10.42 -5.54 -7.02
N LEU A 364 11.54 -5.60 -7.77
CA LEU A 364 11.61 -6.16 -9.14
C LEU A 364 12.32 -7.53 -9.23
N ASN A 365 12.82 -8.07 -8.11
CA ASN A 365 13.49 -9.37 -8.03
C ASN A 365 12.49 -10.54 -7.90
N ILE A 366 11.50 -10.58 -8.79
CA ILE A 366 10.37 -11.51 -8.71
C ILE A 366 10.81 -12.95 -9.06
N ASP A 367 10.69 -13.89 -8.12
CA ASP A 367 10.91 -15.31 -8.38
C ASP A 367 9.66 -15.99 -8.97
N TYR A 368 9.66 -16.15 -10.29
CA TYR A 368 8.60 -16.86 -11.03
C TYR A 368 8.68 -18.40 -10.96
N THR A 369 9.62 -18.99 -10.19
CA THR A 369 9.71 -20.44 -10.00
C THR A 369 8.71 -20.97 -8.97
N GLY A 370 8.08 -20.09 -8.19
CA GLY A 370 7.17 -20.46 -7.10
C GLY A 370 7.88 -20.78 -5.79
N ALA A 371 9.12 -20.29 -5.62
CA ALA A 371 9.74 -20.22 -4.30
C ALA A 371 9.08 -19.13 -3.44
N ASP A 372 9.17 -19.30 -2.12
CA ASP A 372 8.68 -18.32 -1.14
C ASP A 372 9.81 -17.32 -0.83
N SER A 373 10.04 -16.36 -1.75
CA SER A 373 11.09 -15.34 -1.66
C SER A 373 10.54 -13.95 -1.93
N SER A 374 11.13 -12.95 -1.27
CA SER A 374 10.76 -11.55 -1.40
C SER A 374 10.99 -11.07 -2.84
N PRO A 375 10.14 -10.18 -3.39
CA PRO A 375 10.46 -9.50 -4.63
C PRO A 375 11.53 -8.40 -4.43
N GLN A 376 12.01 -8.18 -3.20
CA GLN A 376 13.13 -7.29 -2.90
C GLN A 376 14.43 -7.78 -3.56
N GLY A 377 15.12 -6.86 -4.22
CA GLY A 377 16.49 -7.08 -4.67
C GLY A 377 17.23 -5.77 -4.88
N TYR A 378 18.54 -5.85 -5.18
CA TYR A 378 19.32 -4.65 -5.49
C TYR A 378 18.78 -3.96 -6.75
N ALA A 379 18.69 -2.64 -6.70
CA ALA A 379 18.28 -1.83 -7.84
C ALA A 379 19.42 -1.63 -8.85
N THR A 380 19.09 -1.40 -10.12
CA THR A 380 19.98 -0.73 -11.08
C THR A 380 20.23 0.73 -10.68
N ASP A 381 21.21 1.38 -11.32
CA ASP A 381 21.57 2.77 -11.04
C ASP A 381 20.45 3.79 -11.35
N ASP A 382 19.46 3.41 -12.16
CA ASP A 382 18.25 4.17 -12.48
C ASP A 382 16.97 3.64 -11.82
N GLY A 383 17.08 2.58 -10.99
CA GLY A 383 15.94 1.91 -10.37
C GLY A 383 15.08 1.04 -11.31
N SER A 384 15.40 0.97 -12.61
CA SER A 384 14.54 0.35 -13.63
C SER A 384 14.55 -1.17 -13.73
N GLY A 385 15.46 -1.82 -13.01
CA GLY A 385 15.53 -3.28 -12.94
C GLY A 385 16.33 -3.77 -11.74
N THR A 386 16.61 -5.07 -11.74
CA THR A 386 17.36 -5.75 -10.67
C THR A 386 18.84 -5.86 -11.04
N ALA A 387 19.72 -5.49 -10.11
CA ALA A 387 21.16 -5.69 -10.18
C ALA A 387 21.60 -6.96 -9.43
N THR A 388 22.74 -7.53 -9.80
CA THR A 388 23.29 -8.74 -9.16
C THR A 388 24.05 -8.46 -7.85
N SER A 389 24.19 -7.19 -7.47
CA SER A 389 24.92 -6.72 -6.30
C SER A 389 24.54 -5.28 -6.01
N SER A 390 24.83 -4.79 -4.79
CA SER A 390 24.74 -3.37 -4.46
C SER A 390 25.40 -2.53 -5.55
N THR A 391 24.63 -1.58 -6.08
CA THR A 391 24.98 -0.72 -7.20
C THR A 391 24.86 0.72 -6.72
N ALA A 392 25.79 1.58 -7.14
CA ALA A 392 25.74 2.99 -6.79
C ALA A 392 24.55 3.66 -7.51
N PHE A 393 23.62 4.23 -6.76
CA PHE A 393 22.43 4.83 -7.35
C PHE A 393 22.75 6.16 -8.06
N GLY A 394 22.25 6.33 -9.28
CA GLY A 394 22.52 7.48 -10.15
C GLY A 394 21.75 8.74 -9.80
N GLY A 395 20.81 8.68 -8.86
CA GLY A 395 20.10 9.85 -8.35
C GLY A 395 18.92 10.31 -9.21
N SER A 396 18.36 9.44 -10.05
CA SER A 396 17.21 9.77 -10.90
C SER A 396 16.25 8.59 -11.05
N LEU A 397 14.96 8.85 -10.91
CA LEU A 397 13.86 7.91 -11.13
C LEU A 397 12.93 8.48 -12.20
N ALA A 398 12.59 7.66 -13.21
CA ALA A 398 11.69 8.05 -14.28
C ALA A 398 10.21 8.08 -13.83
N ASP A 399 9.37 8.79 -14.60
CA ASP A 399 7.91 8.57 -14.58
C ASP A 399 7.58 7.21 -15.24
N ALA A 400 6.31 6.81 -15.16
CA ALA A 400 5.81 5.60 -15.81
C ALA A 400 6.09 5.62 -17.33
N SER A 401 6.60 4.52 -17.87
CA SER A 401 6.86 4.38 -19.31
C SER A 401 5.59 4.08 -20.12
N ASP A 402 4.60 3.40 -19.53
CA ASP A 402 3.28 3.16 -20.11
C ASP A 402 2.22 2.92 -19.01
N SER A 403 1.56 4.01 -18.60
CA SER A 403 0.48 3.97 -17.61
C SER A 403 -0.77 3.21 -18.04
N SER A 404 -0.87 2.73 -19.29
CA SER A 404 -2.01 1.93 -19.76
C SER A 404 -1.86 0.44 -19.44
N VAL A 405 -0.68 -0.02 -19.04
CA VAL A 405 -0.41 -1.42 -18.70
C VAL A 405 -0.90 -1.71 -17.27
N THR A 406 -2.17 -2.08 -17.11
CA THR A 406 -2.72 -2.50 -15.82
C THR A 406 -1.87 -3.61 -15.19
N GLY A 407 -1.34 -3.38 -13.98
CA GLY A 407 -0.47 -4.33 -13.29
C GLY A 407 0.98 -4.39 -13.81
N GLY A 408 1.42 -3.42 -14.62
CA GLY A 408 2.79 -3.36 -15.14
C GLY A 408 3.85 -3.15 -14.06
N GLY A 409 3.47 -2.57 -12.91
CA GLY A 409 4.35 -2.30 -11.77
C GLY A 409 5.23 -1.05 -11.94
N PRO A 410 6.24 -0.88 -11.06
CA PRO A 410 7.20 0.23 -11.11
C PRO A 410 7.88 0.38 -12.47
N CYS A 411 8.19 1.62 -12.83
CA CYS A 411 8.69 2.05 -14.16
C CYS A 411 7.79 1.78 -15.36
N VAL A 412 6.84 0.82 -15.29
CA VAL A 412 5.92 0.52 -16.38
C VAL A 412 4.63 1.31 -16.17
N SER A 413 3.81 0.92 -15.20
CA SER A 413 2.50 1.51 -14.94
C SER A 413 2.50 2.56 -13.83
N THR A 414 3.52 2.55 -12.96
CA THR A 414 3.84 3.64 -12.02
C THR A 414 5.24 4.19 -12.32
N GLY A 415 5.63 5.28 -11.66
CA GLY A 415 7.01 5.77 -11.75
C GLY A 415 8.02 4.72 -11.31
N CYS A 416 9.30 4.91 -11.62
CA CYS A 416 10.34 4.04 -11.09
C CYS A 416 10.43 4.15 -9.57
N GLU A 417 10.56 3.02 -8.88
CA GLU A 417 10.51 2.94 -7.42
C GLU A 417 11.79 2.28 -6.89
N VAL A 418 12.38 2.88 -5.86
CA VAL A 418 13.47 2.29 -5.08
C VAL A 418 13.25 2.52 -3.59
N ASN A 419 13.61 1.54 -2.78
CA ASN A 419 13.71 1.67 -1.32
C ASN A 419 15.18 1.68 -0.90
N ILE A 420 15.46 2.22 0.29
CA ILE A 420 16.80 2.24 0.87
C ILE A 420 16.86 1.42 2.15
N MET A 421 17.93 0.61 2.29
CA MET A 421 18.24 -0.16 3.49
C MET A 421 19.68 0.15 3.92
N THR A 422 20.09 -0.28 5.13
CA THR A 422 21.50 -0.29 5.52
C THR A 422 22.29 -1.33 4.71
N GLU A 423 23.62 -1.32 4.77
CA GLU A 423 24.43 -2.34 4.08
C GLU A 423 24.52 -3.69 4.83
N THR A 424 23.97 -3.75 6.05
CA THR A 424 23.96 -4.96 6.89
C THR A 424 22.83 -5.90 6.48
N ASN A 425 23.18 -7.09 6.00
CA ASN A 425 22.20 -8.14 5.72
C ASN A 425 21.66 -8.74 7.04
N CYS A 426 20.37 -9.07 7.07
CA CYS A 426 19.73 -9.66 8.26
C CYS A 426 20.40 -10.96 8.73
N ALA A 427 21.01 -11.73 7.83
CA ALA A 427 21.66 -13.01 8.14
C ALA A 427 23.10 -12.86 8.71
N ASP A 428 23.70 -11.68 8.65
CA ASP A 428 25.07 -11.42 9.13
C ASP A 428 25.13 -11.03 10.62
N GLU A 429 24.01 -10.64 11.23
CA GLU A 429 23.86 -10.22 12.63
C GLU A 429 22.81 -11.09 13.38
N ASP A 430 22.21 -10.59 14.47
CA ASP A 430 21.21 -11.32 15.30
C ASP A 430 19.84 -11.56 14.61
N GLY A 431 19.71 -11.25 13.32
CA GLY A 431 18.45 -11.34 12.56
C GLY A 431 17.62 -10.07 12.57
N CYS A 432 16.73 -9.95 11.58
CA CYS A 432 15.75 -8.87 11.51
C CYS A 432 14.41 -9.26 12.18
N ILE A 433 13.64 -8.25 12.61
CA ILE A 433 12.24 -8.45 12.99
C ILE A 433 11.43 -8.80 11.74
N GLY A 434 10.51 -9.76 11.89
CA GLY A 434 9.59 -10.23 10.84
C GLY A 434 10.22 -11.28 9.92
N TYR A 435 9.50 -11.61 8.85
CA TYR A 435 10.03 -12.41 7.75
C TYR A 435 11.15 -11.66 7.01
N TYR A 436 12.17 -12.40 6.59
CA TYR A 436 13.21 -11.97 5.67
C TYR A 436 13.83 -13.20 4.99
N ASP A 437 14.39 -13.00 3.81
CA ASP A 437 15.20 -14.00 3.08
C ASP A 437 16.64 -13.50 2.86
N ASP A 438 17.38 -14.12 1.93
CA ASP A 438 18.75 -13.73 1.58
C ASP A 438 18.87 -12.26 1.09
N MET A 439 17.78 -11.65 0.63
CA MET A 439 17.72 -10.23 0.21
C MET A 439 17.20 -9.31 1.32
N GLY A 440 17.01 -9.80 2.54
CA GLY A 440 16.67 -8.97 3.70
C GLY A 440 17.85 -8.18 4.25
N PHE A 441 17.70 -6.86 4.35
CA PHE A 441 18.66 -5.96 5.00
C PHE A 441 18.03 -5.25 6.21
N HIS A 442 18.85 -4.78 7.14
CA HIS A 442 18.37 -3.97 8.26
C HIS A 442 17.92 -2.58 7.79
N GLY A 443 16.83 -2.07 8.36
CA GLY A 443 16.46 -0.65 8.27
C GLY A 443 17.16 0.17 9.36
N TRP A 444 16.73 1.43 9.55
CA TRP A 444 17.24 2.27 10.64
C TRP A 444 16.35 2.17 11.88
N ASP A 445 16.85 1.50 12.92
CA ASP A 445 16.15 1.24 14.18
C ASP A 445 16.14 2.44 15.15
N GLY A 446 15.24 2.41 16.13
CA GLY A 446 15.19 3.30 17.29
C GLY A 446 14.20 4.46 17.15
N GLY A 447 13.50 4.81 18.24
CA GLY A 447 12.47 5.87 18.27
C GLY A 447 12.98 7.32 18.23
N MET A 448 14.29 7.56 18.03
CA MET A 448 14.85 8.90 17.80
C MET A 448 15.75 8.87 16.56
N LYS A 449 15.16 9.16 15.40
CA LYS A 449 15.85 9.11 14.10
C LYS A 449 15.33 10.15 13.10
N MET A 450 16.22 10.63 12.25
CA MET A 450 15.98 11.74 11.35
C MET A 450 16.51 11.41 9.95
N PHE A 451 15.64 11.55 8.96
CA PHE A 451 15.98 11.39 7.55
C PHE A 451 15.99 12.75 6.87
N VAL A 452 17.09 13.07 6.20
CA VAL A 452 17.27 14.33 5.46
C VAL A 452 17.46 13.98 4.00
N THR A 453 16.57 14.44 3.11
CA THR A 453 16.60 14.14 1.67
C THR A 453 16.59 15.42 0.86
N LYS A 454 17.60 15.62 0.00
CA LYS A 454 17.62 16.72 -0.99
C LYS A 454 17.12 16.20 -2.32
N VAL A 455 15.96 16.68 -2.74
CA VAL A 455 15.21 16.13 -3.88
C VAL A 455 14.63 17.23 -4.77
N GLN A 456 14.35 16.87 -6.02
CA GLN A 456 13.47 17.61 -6.93
C GLN A 456 12.45 16.63 -7.50
N MET A 457 11.21 17.07 -7.65
CA MET A 457 10.08 16.29 -8.19
C MET A 457 9.63 16.90 -9.53
N PRO A 458 10.44 16.79 -10.60
CA PRO A 458 10.12 17.41 -11.89
C PRO A 458 8.82 16.85 -12.48
N THR A 459 8.12 17.64 -13.29
CA THR A 459 6.90 17.21 -13.99
C THR A 459 7.21 16.09 -14.98
N GLY A 460 6.51 14.95 -14.86
CA GLY A 460 6.53 13.84 -15.81
C GLY A 460 5.39 13.90 -16.82
N ASP A 461 5.55 13.17 -17.92
CA ASP A 461 4.64 13.16 -19.07
C ASP A 461 3.52 12.09 -18.97
N SER A 462 3.53 11.24 -17.94
CA SER A 462 2.60 10.09 -17.78
C SER A 462 1.84 10.17 -16.45
N VAL A 463 2.07 9.22 -15.52
CA VAL A 463 1.39 9.19 -14.21
C VAL A 463 1.72 10.45 -13.42
N ASN A 464 2.96 10.93 -13.46
CA ASN A 464 3.39 12.20 -12.88
C ASN A 464 3.06 12.34 -11.37
N ARG A 465 3.12 11.22 -10.63
CA ARG A 465 2.86 11.13 -9.17
C ARG A 465 4.13 10.72 -8.41
N PRO A 466 5.17 11.57 -8.32
CA PRO A 466 6.32 11.25 -7.49
C PRO A 466 5.94 11.23 -6.01
N ALA A 467 6.67 10.45 -5.23
CA ALA A 467 6.40 10.28 -3.80
C ALA A 467 7.67 9.98 -3.01
N ILE A 468 7.70 10.44 -1.76
CA ILE A 468 8.59 9.94 -0.70
C ILE A 468 7.69 9.48 0.43
N TRP A 469 7.84 8.21 0.81
CA TRP A 469 7.16 7.64 1.97
C TRP A 469 8.12 6.78 2.78
N MET A 470 7.75 6.53 4.03
CA MET A 470 8.48 5.71 4.97
C MET A 470 7.62 4.51 5.34
N LEU A 471 8.25 3.34 5.35
CA LEU A 471 7.65 2.08 5.76
C LEU A 471 8.47 1.50 6.91
N ASN A 472 7.82 0.72 7.77
CA ASN A 472 8.56 -0.23 8.60
C ASN A 472 9.34 -1.20 7.68
N ALA A 473 10.60 -1.47 8.02
CA ALA A 473 11.52 -2.25 7.20
C ALA A 473 11.02 -3.67 6.90
N GLN A 474 10.16 -4.22 7.76
CA GLN A 474 9.44 -5.47 7.53
C GLN A 474 8.61 -5.47 6.24
N VAL A 475 8.02 -4.33 5.86
CA VAL A 475 7.14 -4.22 4.69
C VAL A 475 7.89 -4.56 3.41
N VAL A 476 9.09 -3.98 3.27
CA VAL A 476 9.92 -4.16 2.08
C VAL A 476 10.71 -5.48 2.10
N ARG A 477 11.02 -6.03 3.30
CA ARG A 477 11.67 -7.36 3.44
C ARG A 477 10.76 -8.56 3.14
N ALA A 478 9.45 -8.41 3.33
CA ALA A 478 8.46 -9.41 2.95
C ALA A 478 8.03 -9.17 1.50
N ASN A 479 6.78 -8.77 1.23
CA ASN A 479 6.35 -8.33 -0.09
C ASN A 479 5.57 -7.01 0.02
N GLN A 480 6.21 -5.90 -0.36
CA GLN A 480 5.71 -4.53 -0.20
C GLN A 480 4.28 -4.32 -0.71
N TYR A 481 3.90 -5.01 -1.80
CA TYR A 481 2.59 -4.88 -2.45
C TYR A 481 1.77 -6.17 -2.37
N GLY A 482 1.99 -6.97 -1.33
CA GLY A 482 1.23 -8.18 -1.06
C GLY A 482 1.41 -8.59 0.40
N CYS A 483 1.98 -9.77 0.62
CA CYS A 483 2.11 -10.35 1.94
C CYS A 483 3.14 -9.62 2.81
N ASN A 484 2.68 -8.68 3.65
CA ASN A 484 3.53 -7.94 4.58
C ASN A 484 2.72 -7.45 5.81
N CYS A 485 3.35 -6.68 6.71
CA CYS A 485 2.73 -6.24 7.97
C CYS A 485 1.95 -4.91 7.89
N ARG A 486 2.03 -4.18 6.78
CA ARG A 486 1.23 -3.01 6.47
C ARG A 486 -0.15 -3.51 6.02
N GLY A 487 -1.20 -3.01 6.65
CA GLY A 487 -2.57 -3.48 6.36
C GLY A 487 -3.16 -2.91 5.07
N GLU A 488 -4.47 -2.97 4.94
CA GLU A 488 -5.20 -2.51 3.76
C GLU A 488 -6.03 -1.25 4.04
N GLY A 489 -6.14 -0.39 3.02
CA GLY A 489 -6.91 0.85 3.12
C GLY A 489 -6.38 1.80 4.20
N ALA A 490 -7.21 2.08 5.21
CA ALA A 490 -6.84 2.94 6.33
C ALA A 490 -6.04 2.21 7.43
N GLU A 491 -6.10 0.88 7.48
CA GLU A 491 -5.34 0.07 8.43
C GLU A 491 -3.88 0.01 7.99
N GLY A 492 -3.02 0.82 8.60
CA GLY A 492 -1.58 0.87 8.31
C GLY A 492 -0.78 -0.31 8.85
N GLY A 493 -1.33 -1.14 9.75
CA GLY A 493 -0.60 -2.26 10.37
C GLY A 493 0.73 -1.84 11.03
N CYS A 494 1.87 -2.34 10.54
CA CYS A 494 3.19 -1.89 10.99
C CYS A 494 3.60 -0.49 10.49
N GLY A 495 2.69 0.26 9.86
CA GLY A 495 2.80 1.70 9.63
C GLY A 495 3.37 2.10 8.27
N GLU A 496 2.76 3.14 7.71
CA GLU A 496 3.16 3.81 6.48
C GLU A 496 3.00 5.32 6.66
N LEU A 497 4.07 6.09 6.42
CA LEU A 497 4.10 7.54 6.53
C LEU A 497 4.46 8.15 5.18
N ASP A 498 3.49 8.74 4.49
CA ASP A 498 3.77 9.59 3.33
C ASP A 498 4.39 10.89 3.82
N ILE A 499 5.62 11.18 3.38
CA ILE A 499 6.35 12.39 3.75
C ILE A 499 6.01 13.51 2.75
N ALA A 500 6.01 13.17 1.47
CA ALA A 500 5.70 14.07 0.38
C ALA A 500 5.23 13.26 -0.84
N GLU A 501 3.91 13.02 -0.96
CA GLU A 501 3.31 12.36 -2.12
C GLU A 501 2.47 13.31 -2.98
N VAL A 502 2.65 13.28 -4.30
CA VAL A 502 1.69 13.86 -5.25
C VAL A 502 0.51 12.90 -5.43
N ILE A 503 -0.52 13.07 -4.59
CA ILE A 503 -1.75 12.28 -4.67
C ILE A 503 -2.66 12.70 -5.83
N GLU A 504 -3.49 11.78 -6.28
CA GLU A 504 -4.37 11.95 -7.42
C GLU A 504 -5.54 12.92 -7.19
N THR A 505 -5.87 13.28 -5.95
CA THR A 505 -6.92 14.29 -5.64
C THR A 505 -6.50 15.68 -6.11
N ASN A 506 -5.20 15.95 -6.21
CA ASN A 506 -4.66 17.13 -6.87
C ASN A 506 -4.53 16.90 -8.39
N THR A 507 -5.50 17.41 -9.16
CA THR A 507 -5.49 17.32 -10.63
C THR A 507 -4.33 18.08 -11.28
N ASP A 508 -3.86 19.15 -10.64
CA ASP A 508 -2.78 19.99 -11.16
C ASP A 508 -1.40 19.40 -10.84
N LYS A 509 -1.34 18.44 -9.91
CA LYS A 509 -0.14 17.68 -9.51
C LYS A 509 1.03 18.59 -9.06
N ASP A 510 0.68 19.77 -8.53
CA ASP A 510 1.57 20.90 -8.20
C ASP A 510 1.93 21.01 -6.70
N LYS A 511 1.41 20.09 -5.87
CA LYS A 511 1.57 20.04 -4.40
C LYS A 511 1.80 18.62 -3.94
N VAL A 512 2.33 18.49 -2.72
CA VAL A 512 2.55 17.22 -2.03
C VAL A 512 1.70 17.13 -0.75
N SER A 513 1.26 15.92 -0.44
CA SER A 513 0.51 15.53 0.75
C SER A 513 1.38 14.73 1.72
N THR A 514 0.91 14.63 2.96
CA THR A 514 1.45 13.76 4.00
C THR A 514 0.31 13.03 4.70
N HIS A 515 0.47 11.73 4.96
CA HIS A 515 -0.47 10.88 5.68
C HIS A 515 0.31 9.93 6.58
N TYR A 516 -0.23 9.61 7.74
CA TYR A 516 0.29 8.53 8.58
C TYR A 516 -0.82 7.51 8.84
N TYR A 517 -0.62 6.29 8.34
CA TYR A 517 -1.57 5.20 8.43
C TYR A 517 -1.34 4.40 9.71
N PHE A 518 -2.35 4.38 10.59
CA PHE A 518 -2.28 3.78 11.91
C PHE A 518 -2.55 2.29 11.92
N TYR A 519 -1.97 1.57 12.87
CA TYR A 519 -2.01 0.11 12.97
C TYR A 519 -3.41 -0.50 12.89
N ASP A 520 -4.44 0.20 13.37
CA ASP A 520 -5.87 -0.20 13.36
C ASP A 520 -6.78 0.74 12.54
N GLY A 521 -6.19 1.67 11.78
CA GLY A 521 -6.93 2.67 11.01
C GLY A 521 -7.80 3.64 11.82
N SER A 522 -7.74 3.62 13.16
CA SER A 522 -8.57 4.47 14.03
C SER A 522 -8.22 5.95 13.95
N VAL A 523 -7.00 6.26 13.49
CA VAL A 523 -6.49 7.62 13.23
C VAL A 523 -6.07 7.70 11.76
N SER A 524 -6.69 8.63 11.04
CA SER A 524 -6.36 8.98 9.65
C SER A 524 -5.83 10.42 9.65
N ALA A 525 -4.62 10.59 10.19
CA ALA A 525 -3.98 11.90 10.32
C ALA A 525 -3.24 12.24 9.03
N GLY A 526 -3.37 13.47 8.55
CA GLY A 526 -2.69 13.93 7.35
C GLY A 526 -2.94 15.38 6.98
N GLY A 527 -2.19 15.82 5.99
CA GLY A 527 -2.23 17.16 5.39
C GLY A 527 -2.22 17.05 3.88
N ASP A 528 -3.41 16.94 3.30
CA ASP A 528 -3.59 16.97 1.85
C ASP A 528 -3.03 18.28 1.27
N ASN A 529 -2.11 18.20 0.31
CA ASN A 529 -1.52 19.36 -0.35
C ASN A 529 -0.84 20.36 0.60
N TYR A 530 -0.23 19.90 1.71
CA TYR A 530 0.37 20.76 2.74
C TYR A 530 1.52 21.64 2.21
N ALA A 531 2.22 21.22 1.16
CA ALA A 531 3.37 21.92 0.58
C ALA A 531 3.31 21.96 -0.95
N SER A 532 4.01 22.94 -1.55
CA SER A 532 4.20 23.00 -2.99
C SER A 532 5.15 21.90 -3.45
N ARG A 533 4.88 21.30 -4.61
CA ARG A 533 5.78 20.31 -5.21
C ARG A 533 7.06 21.01 -5.69
N PRO A 534 8.26 20.47 -5.38
CA PRO A 534 9.53 21.04 -5.83
C PRO A 534 9.80 20.71 -7.31
N THR A 535 9.09 21.37 -8.23
CA THR A 535 9.19 21.10 -9.69
C THR A 535 10.43 21.69 -10.33
N ASP A 536 10.77 22.95 -10.04
CA ASP A 536 11.76 23.74 -10.78
C ASP A 536 13.13 23.83 -10.09
N SER A 537 13.19 23.50 -8.80
CA SER A 537 14.41 23.54 -7.98
C SER A 537 14.36 22.49 -6.89
N ALA A 538 15.54 22.02 -6.45
CA ALA A 538 15.63 21.11 -5.32
C ALA A 538 15.26 21.78 -4.00
N VAL A 539 14.63 21.02 -3.10
CA VAL A 539 14.37 21.34 -1.70
C VAL A 539 14.99 20.27 -0.80
N THR A 540 15.09 20.54 0.49
CA THR A 540 15.52 19.54 1.48
C THR A 540 14.37 19.20 2.42
N TYR A 541 13.88 17.96 2.38
CA TYR A 541 12.96 17.46 3.41
C TYR A 541 13.74 16.92 4.60
N VAL A 542 13.38 17.37 5.80
CA VAL A 542 13.87 16.87 7.10
C VAL A 542 12.69 16.21 7.80
N THR A 543 12.71 14.88 7.89
CA THR A 543 11.70 14.08 8.61
C THR A 543 12.31 13.61 9.93
N ILE A 544 11.74 14.07 11.04
CA ILE A 544 12.22 13.83 12.40
C ILE A 544 11.20 12.94 13.11
N ILE A 545 11.63 11.79 13.60
CA ILE A 545 10.88 10.90 14.49
C ILE A 545 11.51 11.03 15.88
N ASP A 546 10.72 11.47 16.86
CA ASP A 546 11.16 11.67 18.24
C ASP A 546 10.13 11.08 19.21
N ASN A 547 10.49 9.97 19.87
CA ASN A 547 9.67 9.28 20.86
C ASN A 547 9.72 9.87 22.28
N SER A 548 10.31 11.06 22.46
CA SER A 548 10.26 11.74 23.75
C SER A 548 8.87 12.29 24.07
N SER A 549 8.58 12.38 25.38
CA SER A 549 7.28 12.83 25.89
C SER A 549 6.12 11.97 25.34
N ASP A 550 5.15 12.58 24.64
CA ASP A 550 3.99 11.90 24.05
C ASP A 550 4.20 11.56 22.56
N GLY A 551 5.42 11.70 22.04
CA GLY A 551 5.79 11.37 20.66
C GLY A 551 5.53 12.50 19.64
N SER A 552 6.43 12.61 18.66
CA SER A 552 6.36 13.60 17.58
C SER A 552 6.94 13.05 16.28
N ILE A 553 6.24 13.27 15.17
CA ILE A 553 6.78 13.11 13.82
C ILE A 553 6.65 14.47 13.12
N LYS A 554 7.78 15.11 12.81
CA LYS A 554 7.84 16.45 12.20
C LYS A 554 8.48 16.35 10.82
N ILE A 555 7.76 16.80 9.80
CA ILE A 555 8.26 16.94 8.43
C ILE A 555 8.49 18.43 8.18
N ILE A 556 9.66 18.78 7.66
CA ILE A 556 10.06 20.17 7.38
C ILE A 556 10.65 20.24 5.98
N GLU A 557 10.20 21.19 5.18
CA GLU A 557 10.84 21.58 3.93
C GLU A 557 11.74 22.79 4.17
N LEU A 558 13.01 22.65 3.81
CA LEU A 558 14.03 23.69 3.82
C LEU A 558 14.45 24.04 2.38
N GLY A 559 15.07 25.20 2.21
CA GLY A 559 15.75 25.53 0.96
C GLY A 559 16.76 24.44 0.54
N GLY A 560 16.89 24.20 -0.76
CA GLY A 560 17.73 23.11 -1.28
C GLY A 560 19.19 23.17 -0.82
N ASP A 561 19.73 24.35 -0.49
CA ASP A 561 21.10 24.55 -0.02
C ASP A 561 21.18 24.98 1.46
N ASP A 562 20.08 24.91 2.21
CA ASP A 562 20.01 25.33 3.62
C ASP A 562 20.53 24.27 4.62
N PHE A 563 20.73 23.04 4.17
CA PHE A 563 21.29 21.93 4.95
C PHE A 563 22.67 21.52 4.41
N ASP A 564 23.63 21.34 5.30
CA ASP A 564 24.98 20.87 5.00
C ASP A 564 25.05 19.35 5.21
N PHE A 565 25.21 18.59 4.13
CA PHE A 565 25.26 17.12 4.16
C PHE A 565 26.64 16.57 4.58
N ASP A 566 27.68 17.41 4.61
CA ASP A 566 29.03 16.98 5.03
C ASP A 566 29.13 16.83 6.56
N VAL A 567 28.18 17.37 7.33
CA VAL A 567 28.17 17.33 8.81
C VAL A 567 28.06 15.92 9.37
N ASP A 568 28.84 15.61 10.41
CA ASP A 568 28.80 14.30 11.08
C ASP A 568 27.66 14.20 12.12
N ALA A 569 27.11 15.34 12.55
CA ALA A 569 26.00 15.40 13.49
C ALA A 569 25.20 16.70 13.38
N VAL A 570 23.95 16.68 13.85
CA VAL A 570 23.10 17.85 14.07
C VAL A 570 22.89 18.03 15.57
N THR A 571 23.00 19.26 16.09
CA THR A 571 22.92 19.46 17.54
C THR A 571 21.51 19.20 18.10
N ALA A 572 21.45 18.70 19.34
CA ALA A 572 20.18 18.47 20.04
C ALA A 572 19.33 19.76 20.14
N ASP A 573 19.98 20.91 20.36
CA ASP A 573 19.33 22.24 20.37
C ASP A 573 18.70 22.59 19.01
N GLN A 574 19.36 22.24 17.89
CA GLN A 574 18.84 22.50 16.55
C GLN A 574 17.60 21.65 16.27
N VAL A 575 17.63 20.36 16.59
CA VAL A 575 16.48 19.46 16.41
C VAL A 575 15.32 19.87 17.33
N THR A 576 15.61 20.25 18.58
CA THR A 576 14.61 20.82 19.49
C THR A 576 13.97 22.09 18.93
N SER A 577 14.76 22.96 18.29
CA SER A 577 14.25 24.17 17.62
C SER A 577 13.36 23.86 16.42
N TRP A 578 13.64 22.79 15.68
CA TRP A 578 12.83 22.33 14.54
C TRP A 578 11.51 21.67 14.98
N LEU A 579 11.55 20.82 16.01
CA LEU A 579 10.36 20.23 16.62
C LEU A 579 9.44 21.31 17.23
N SER A 580 10.02 22.35 17.82
CA SER A 580 9.30 23.48 18.43
C SER A 580 8.85 24.56 17.43
N ALA A 581 9.25 24.47 16.15
CA ALA A 581 8.87 25.45 15.14
C ALA A 581 7.37 25.37 14.83
N SER A 582 6.76 26.52 14.54
CA SER A 582 5.38 26.59 14.06
C SER A 582 5.19 25.68 12.84
N VAL A 583 3.97 25.16 12.70
CA VAL A 583 3.54 24.52 11.47
C VAL A 583 3.26 25.63 10.47
N GLU A 584 3.96 25.60 9.35
CA GLU A 584 3.82 26.55 8.24
C GLU A 584 3.39 25.72 7.02
N ASN A 585 2.17 25.85 6.51
CA ASN A 585 1.71 25.02 5.40
C ASN A 585 0.64 25.73 4.54
N LEU A 586 0.29 25.12 3.41
CA LEU A 586 -0.72 25.65 2.48
C LEU A 586 -2.17 25.45 2.98
N LEU A 587 -2.37 24.91 4.18
CA LEU A 587 -3.69 24.66 4.79
C LEU A 587 -4.15 25.79 5.73
N SER A 588 -3.23 26.67 6.16
CA SER A 588 -3.46 27.72 7.17
C SER A 588 -3.86 29.09 6.61
#